data_AF-A0A452ZXX9-F1
#
_entry.id   AF-A0A452ZXX9-F1
#
_cell.length_a   1.000
_cell.length_b   1.000
_cell.length_c   1.000
_cell.angle_alpha   90.00
_cell.angle_beta   90.00
_cell.angle_gamma   90.00
#
_symmetry.space_group_name_H-M   'P 1'
#
loop_
_entity.id
_entity.type
_entity.pdbx_description
1 polymer ?
#
loop_
_entity_poly.entity_id
_entity_poly.type
_entity_poly.pdbx_seq_one_letter_code
_entity_poly.pdbx_strand_id
1 'polypeptide(L)'
;MAAAASSSAWKARWLRPEAYPIFAATGVAVGICVMQLVRNITTNPEVRVTKENRAAGVLDNHDEGRRYARHPFRRFIDGKSAEIMPGINSFFTDPPKN
;
A
#
# COMPACT_ATOMS: atom_id res chain seq x y z
N MET A 1 22.41 22.91 -26.65
CA MET A 1 21.15 22.51 -27.33
C MET A 1 21.06 21.01 -27.70
N ALA A 2 22.10 20.18 -27.59
CA ALA A 2 22.04 18.77 -28.01
C ALA A 2 21.30 17.79 -27.05
N ALA A 3 21.18 18.12 -25.76
CA ALA A 3 20.55 17.22 -24.78
C ALA A 3 19.02 17.05 -24.97
N ALA A 4 18.34 18.06 -25.54
CA ALA A 4 16.89 18.03 -25.73
C ALA A 4 16.43 17.03 -26.81
N ALA A 5 17.20 16.89 -27.90
CA ALA A 5 16.87 15.97 -29.01
C ALA A 5 16.94 14.49 -28.62
N SER A 6 17.82 14.13 -27.66
CA SER A 6 17.90 12.75 -27.15
C SER A 6 16.67 12.37 -26.32
N SER A 7 16.03 13.35 -25.66
CA SER A 7 14.87 13.11 -24.79
C SER A 7 13.60 12.79 -25.57
N SER A 8 13.37 13.43 -26.72
CA SER A 8 12.19 13.18 -27.57
C SER A 8 12.28 11.82 -28.26
N ALA A 9 13.46 11.45 -28.77
CA ALA A 9 13.73 10.13 -29.35
C ALA A 9 13.63 8.99 -28.31
N TRP A 10 14.05 9.25 -27.07
CA TRP A 10 13.89 8.32 -25.94
C TRP A 10 12.41 8.08 -25.61
N LYS A 11 11.63 9.16 -25.41
CA LYS A 11 10.20 9.05 -25.08
C LYS A 11 9.42 8.35 -26.20
N ALA A 12 9.66 8.70 -27.46
CA ALA A 12 9.00 8.05 -28.60
C ALA A 12 9.35 6.55 -28.72
N ARG A 13 10.52 6.13 -28.25
CA ARG A 13 10.95 4.73 -28.28
C ARG A 13 10.44 3.92 -27.10
N TRP A 14 10.39 4.50 -25.90
CA TRP A 14 10.16 3.76 -24.64
C TRP A 14 8.84 4.08 -23.94
N LEU A 15 8.20 5.22 -24.22
CA LEU A 15 6.88 5.58 -23.70
C LEU A 15 5.83 5.41 -24.81
N ARG A 16 5.73 4.19 -25.33
CA ARG A 16 4.67 3.84 -26.27
C ARG A 16 3.41 3.41 -25.50
N PRO A 17 2.20 3.73 -26.01
CA PRO A 17 0.95 3.39 -25.33
C PRO A 17 0.82 1.90 -24.99
N GLU A 18 1.38 1.02 -25.82
CA GLU A 18 1.35 -0.43 -25.65
C GLU A 18 2.17 -0.89 -24.45
N ALA A 19 3.14 -0.09 -24.00
CA ALA A 19 3.99 -0.41 -22.85
C ALA A 19 3.40 0.06 -21.51
N TYR A 20 2.43 0.98 -21.52
CA TYR A 20 1.77 1.48 -20.32
C TYR A 20 1.15 0.40 -19.42
N PRO A 21 0.48 -0.65 -19.92
CA PRO A 21 -0.04 -1.71 -19.05
C PRO A 21 1.08 -2.47 -18.32
N ILE A 22 2.23 -2.71 -18.97
CA ILE A 22 3.37 -3.40 -18.36
C ILE A 22 4.04 -2.49 -17.31
N PHE A 23 4.21 -1.20 -17.63
CA PHE A 23 4.71 -0.22 -16.66
C PHE A 23 3.78 -0.05 -15.46
N ALA A 24 2.47 -0.09 -15.67
CA ALA A 24 1.50 -0.05 -14.59
C ALA A 24 1.65 -1.30 -13.69
N ALA A 25 1.68 -2.50 -14.26
CA ALA A 25 1.81 -3.75 -13.49
C ALA A 25 3.13 -3.81 -12.71
N THR A 26 4.25 -3.50 -13.36
CA THR A 26 5.58 -3.48 -12.72
C THR A 26 5.70 -2.36 -11.68
N GLY A 27 5.17 -1.17 -11.96
CA GLY A 27 5.12 -0.06 -11.02
C GLY A 27 4.31 -0.38 -9.77
N VAL A 28 3.18 -1.07 -9.92
CA VAL A 28 2.37 -1.56 -8.79
C VAL A 28 3.15 -2.59 -7.98
N ALA A 29 3.76 -3.59 -8.63
CA ALA A 29 4.53 -4.62 -7.93
C ALA A 29 5.70 -4.03 -7.13
N VAL A 30 6.50 -3.16 -7.75
CA VAL A 30 7.62 -2.48 -7.10
C VAL A 30 7.11 -1.55 -6.00
N GLY A 31 6.04 -0.81 -6.24
CA GLY A 31 5.42 0.08 -5.26
C GLY A 31 4.96 -0.66 -4.00
N ILE A 32 4.36 -1.85 -4.16
CA ILE A 32 3.96 -2.69 -3.04
C ILE A 32 5.19 -3.17 -2.26
N CYS A 33 6.24 -3.64 -2.95
CA CYS A 33 7.47 -4.08 -2.28
C CYS A 33 8.14 -2.95 -1.49
N VAL A 34 8.23 -1.74 -2.08
CA VAL A 34 8.81 -0.57 -1.42
C VAL A 34 7.96 -0.15 -0.21
N MET A 35 6.63 -0.11 -0.34
CA MET A 35 5.74 0.20 0.77
C MET A 35 5.93 -0.76 1.95
N GLN A 36 6.10 -2.05 1.64
CA GLN A 36 6.34 -3.08 2.66
C GLN A 36 7.72 -2.92 3.31
N LEU A 37 8.75 -2.58 2.55
CA LEU A 37 10.09 -2.32 3.07
C LEU A 37 10.11 -1.08 3.98
N VAL A 38 9.47 0.01 3.55
CA VAL A 38 9.37 1.24 4.35
C VAL A 38 8.68 0.94 5.68
N ARG A 39 7.57 0.20 5.65
CA ARG A 39 6.87 -0.23 6.87
C ARG A 39 7.75 -1.11 7.76
N ASN A 40 8.52 -2.02 7.18
CA ASN A 40 9.47 -2.88 7.91
C ASN A 40 10.61 -2.08 8.57
N ILE A 41 10.97 -0.91 8.03
CA ILE A 41 12.05 -0.08 8.59
C ILE A 41 11.51 0.90 9.64
N THR A 42 10.30 1.44 9.44
CA THR A 42 9.78 2.55 10.27
C THR A 42 8.80 2.15 11.35
N THR A 43 8.09 1.03 11.19
CA THR A 43 7.02 0.63 12.13
C THR A 43 7.32 -0.67 12.87
N ASN A 44 8.45 -1.31 12.57
CA ASN A 44 8.90 -2.47 13.33
C ASN A 44 9.46 -2.02 14.69
N PRO A 45 8.95 -2.55 15.81
CA PRO A 45 9.42 -2.18 17.14
C PRO A 45 10.88 -2.63 17.42
N GLU A 46 11.40 -3.52 16.57
CA GLU A 46 12.77 -4.06 16.65
C GLU A 46 13.79 -3.31 15.80
N VAL A 47 13.36 -2.57 14.77
CA VAL A 47 14.24 -1.83 13.85
C VAL A 47 14.30 -0.36 14.28
N ARG A 48 15.44 0.07 14.81
CA ARG A 48 15.64 1.40 15.40
C ARG A 48 16.56 2.27 14.53
N VAL A 49 15.99 3.04 13.61
CA VAL A 49 16.76 3.92 12.70
C VAL A 49 17.04 5.30 13.28
N THR A 50 16.15 5.84 14.11
CA THR A 50 16.30 7.17 14.74
C THR A 50 16.98 7.08 16.11
N LYS A 51 17.73 8.13 16.48
CA LYS A 51 18.51 8.18 17.74
C LYS A 51 17.61 8.16 18.99
N GLU A 52 16.43 8.77 18.91
CA GLU A 52 15.42 8.81 19.97
C GLU A 52 14.93 7.40 20.34
N ASN A 53 14.70 6.55 19.34
CA ASN A 53 14.28 5.17 19.53
C ASN A 53 15.37 4.29 20.15
N ARG A 54 16.64 4.73 20.18
CA ARG A 54 17.76 4.00 20.81
C ARG A 54 17.88 4.26 22.31
N ALA A 55 17.36 5.38 22.81
CA ALA A 55 17.38 5.74 24.23
C ALA A 55 16.23 5.09 25.03
N ALA A 56 15.11 4.80 24.36
CA ALA A 56 14.03 4.01 24.93
C ALA A 56 14.41 2.53 24.98
N GLY A 57 15.16 2.12 26.01
CA GLY A 57 15.32 0.70 26.34
C GLY A 57 13.94 0.07 26.58
N VAL A 58 13.63 -1.00 25.85
CA VAL A 58 12.29 -1.64 25.77
C VAL A 58 11.67 -1.92 27.14
N LEU A 59 10.39 -1.54 27.34
CA LEU A 59 9.42 -2.37 28.09
C LEU A 59 7.93 -2.06 27.78
N ASP A 60 7.54 -0.83 27.42
CA ASP A 60 6.11 -0.45 27.30
C ASP A 60 5.66 0.02 25.91
N ASN A 61 6.17 -0.61 24.85
CA ASN A 61 5.82 -0.20 23.47
C ASN A 61 4.59 -0.93 22.91
N HIS A 62 3.59 -1.18 23.76
CA HIS A 62 2.35 -1.87 23.37
C HIS A 62 1.59 -1.09 22.30
N ASP A 63 1.64 0.25 22.32
CA ASP A 63 0.97 1.08 21.33
C ASP A 63 1.57 0.98 19.93
N GLU A 64 2.90 0.96 19.81
CA GLU A 64 3.56 0.81 18.51
C GLU A 64 3.43 -0.63 17.98
N GLY A 65 3.49 -1.63 18.86
CA GLY A 65 3.18 -3.03 18.51
C GLY A 65 1.72 -3.23 18.05
N ARG A 66 0.75 -2.58 18.69
CA ARG A 66 -0.65 -2.54 18.24
C ARG A 66 -0.78 -1.87 16.87
N ARG A 67 -0.06 -0.78 16.64
CA ARG A 67 -0.05 -0.05 15.36
C ARG A 67 0.58 -0.86 14.23
N TYR A 68 1.63 -1.63 14.52
CA TYR A 68 2.26 -2.55 13.58
C TYR A 68 1.35 -3.73 13.23
N ALA A 69 0.72 -4.34 14.25
CA ALA A 69 -0.17 -5.50 14.08
C ALA A 69 -1.47 -5.15 13.34
N ARG A 70 -2.07 -3.98 13.63
CA ARG A 70 -3.30 -3.50 12.97
C ARG A 70 -3.01 -2.36 11.99
N HIS A 71 -2.64 -2.72 10.77
CA HIS A 71 -2.54 -1.76 9.66
C HIS A 71 -3.91 -1.09 9.39
N PRO A 72 -3.98 0.21 9.05
CA PRO A 72 -5.25 0.92 8.82
C PRO A 72 -6.15 0.25 7.78
N PHE A 73 -5.57 -0.28 6.70
CA PHE A 73 -6.30 -1.06 5.70
C PHE A 73 -6.90 -2.35 6.28
N ARG A 74 -6.16 -3.03 7.17
CA ARG A 74 -6.66 -4.22 7.86
C ARG A 74 -7.79 -3.86 8.80
N ARG A 75 -7.68 -2.75 9.54
CA ARG A 75 -8.77 -2.22 10.41
C ARG A 75 -10.00 -1.78 9.61
N PHE A 76 -9.81 -1.28 8.39
CA PHE A 76 -10.90 -0.86 7.51
C PHE A 76 -11.69 -2.04 6.92
N ILE A 77 -11.02 -3.18 6.74
CA ILE A 77 -11.66 -4.43 6.28
C ILE A 77 -12.22 -5.23 7.47
N ASP A 78 -11.62 -5.10 8.66
CA ASP A 78 -12.09 -5.72 9.90
C ASP A 78 -13.54 -5.29 10.19
N GLY A 79 -14.48 -6.24 10.09
CA GLY A 79 -15.92 -6.01 10.31
C GLY A 79 -16.76 -5.75 9.06
N LYS A 80 -16.17 -5.76 7.85
CA LYS A 80 -16.96 -5.83 6.61
C LYS A 80 -17.34 -7.27 6.31
N SER A 81 -18.60 -7.52 5.97
CA SER A 81 -19.02 -8.83 5.45
C SER A 81 -18.30 -9.10 4.13
N ALA A 82 -17.87 -10.35 3.92
CA ALA A 82 -17.17 -10.79 2.71
C ALA A 82 -18.15 -10.93 1.54
N GLU A 83 -18.83 -9.83 1.20
CA GLU A 83 -19.84 -9.80 0.15
C GLU A 83 -19.26 -9.12 -1.09
N ILE A 84 -19.22 -9.88 -2.19
CA ILE A 84 -18.70 -9.41 -3.48
C ILE A 84 -19.61 -8.31 -4.06
N MET A 85 -20.93 -8.39 -3.80
CA MET A 85 -21.92 -7.42 -4.26
C MET A 85 -23.00 -7.20 -3.18
N PRO A 86 -22.75 -6.31 -2.21
CA PRO A 86 -23.67 -6.12 -1.08
C PRO A 86 -25.07 -5.68 -1.53
N GLY A 87 -25.18 -4.86 -2.58
CA GLY A 87 -26.48 -4.42 -3.11
C GLY A 87 -27.31 -5.51 -3.79
N ILE A 88 -26.66 -6.52 -4.40
CA ILE A 88 -27.37 -7.68 -4.97
C ILE A 88 -27.74 -8.65 -3.86
N ASN A 89 -26.83 -8.88 -2.92
CA ASN A 89 -27.10 -9.75 -1.79
C ASN A 89 -28.29 -9.23 -0.98
N SER A 90 -28.27 -7.95 -0.57
CA SER A 90 -29.37 -7.32 0.16
C SER A 90 -30.70 -7.36 -0.60
N PHE A 91 -30.68 -7.28 -1.94
CA PHE A 91 -31.90 -7.36 -2.75
C PHE A 91 -32.56 -8.74 -2.69
N PHE A 92 -31.79 -9.82 -2.59
CA PHE A 92 -32.30 -11.19 -2.53
C PHE A 92 -32.49 -11.72 -1.10
N THR A 93 -31.77 -11.17 -0.11
CA THR A 93 -31.81 -11.65 1.28
C THR A 93 -32.66 -10.82 2.22
N ASP A 94 -32.87 -9.52 1.96
CA ASP A 94 -33.61 -8.67 2.89
C ASP A 94 -35.14 -8.87 2.74
N PRO A 95 -35.88 -9.06 3.84
CA PRO A 95 -37.34 -9.12 3.79
C PRO A 95 -37.93 -7.77 3.37
N PRO A 96 -39.10 -7.75 2.69
CA PRO A 96 -39.73 -6.51 2.26
C PRO A 96 -39.98 -5.61 3.47
N LYS A 97 -39.46 -4.39 3.42
CA LYS A 97 -39.71 -3.36 4.44
C LYS A 97 -41.13 -2.82 4.22
N ASN A 98 -42.00 -3.14 5.16
CA ASN A 98 -43.39 -2.64 5.27
C ASN A 98 -43.43 -1.11 5.33
#